data_AF-C6BYF3-F1
#
_entry.id   AF-C6BYF3-F1
#
_cell.length_a   1.000
_cell.length_b   1.000
_cell.length_c   1.000
_cell.angle_alpha   90.00
_cell.angle_beta   90.00
_cell.angle_gamma   90.00
#
_symmetry.space_group_name_H-M   'P 1'
#
loop_
_entity.id
_entity.type
_entity.pdbx_description
1 polymer ?
#
loop_
_entity_poly.entity_id
_entity_poly.type
_entity_poly.pdbx_seq_one_letter_code
_entity_poly.pdbx_strand_id
1 'polypeptide(L)'
;MELSSQKSHKLPLALALLALILLGAGSLYLTWHNLRQMHQTVFEHMLLSARSIARGLDIQLVEGARRMRSPGMHNRRMPQQLIPDARELFKEMVAEGDLLYIALYGPDRKPILVVEQADDDSTVYTPPPGLFDMITQMRESSTPVMIEGKAALLYGTMGQPILQRLYGHKRRGFMPPQDKETFLLLGLSAEKHLRQFNQYRRAALLQTGYIFLAGLVLWLLAVAYFQRREQGKKLTRMERFQANLLDNMPDGLLTISPQGGILSANGSAHKLLQCQSDEVLVGKNWNDFNYESLQDFKRDNVIWEHIRLGGKNLELIFLPYFESRKDQRTMIIIRDRTDIAGLEEDLHEARRLASIGSLAAGVAHEIRNPLSSLRGFAQLFADKFKEEQPYGTYATTMLTEADRLNRVVTDLLYLSKPHELNPEIMDLREICETMQTLMGFDLEHKGTRLQTELNVEQVYADPDGIKQVLLNLLVNSLDAVPDTNGTISIVAEGTEHGVWLSVCDNGPGMPEDIRKHALEPFFTDKPKGTGLGLAIVNTIMRGHNGRVTISAPDLPGPLDGTCVMLFFPAPRDEGSE
;
A
#
# COMPACT_ATOMS: atom_id res chain seq x y z
N MET A 1 4.34 -0.14 6.53
CA MET A 1 4.48 1.32 6.34
C MET A 1 3.11 1.89 5.91
N GLU A 2 2.16 1.94 6.85
CA GLU A 2 0.81 2.51 6.64
C GLU A 2 0.62 3.66 7.62
N LEU A 3 0.92 4.88 7.22
CA LEU A 3 0.54 6.11 7.94
C LEU A 3 0.59 7.25 6.92
N SER A 4 -0.57 7.67 6.40
CA SER A 4 -0.90 9.09 6.10
C SER A 4 -2.06 9.33 5.12
N SER A 5 -2.62 8.32 4.44
CA SER A 5 -3.60 8.60 3.37
C SER A 5 -5.04 8.86 3.83
N GLN A 6 -5.40 8.71 5.11
CA GLN A 6 -6.81 8.81 5.52
C GLN A 6 -7.37 10.24 5.59
N LYS A 7 -6.51 11.27 5.63
CA LYS A 7 -6.97 12.68 5.76
C LYS A 7 -7.37 13.34 4.44
N SER A 8 -6.88 12.89 3.29
CA SER A 8 -7.17 13.55 2.00
C SER A 8 -8.60 13.27 1.49
N HIS A 9 -9.18 12.12 1.84
CA HIS A 9 -10.44 11.65 1.24
C HIS A 9 -11.72 12.26 1.82
N LYS A 10 -11.66 12.83 3.03
CA LYS A 10 -12.82 13.51 3.65
C LYS A 10 -13.00 14.94 3.15
N LEU A 11 -11.96 15.54 2.57
CA LEU A 11 -11.95 16.93 2.15
C LEU A 11 -13.00 17.26 1.07
N PRO A 12 -13.12 16.51 -0.06
CA PRO A 12 -14.11 16.83 -1.10
C PRO A 12 -15.55 16.59 -0.63
N LEU A 13 -15.77 15.56 0.19
CA LEU A 13 -17.08 15.24 0.77
C LEU A 13 -17.52 16.30 1.79
N ALA A 14 -16.58 16.78 2.62
CA ALA A 14 -16.81 17.87 3.55
C ALA A 14 -17.06 19.20 2.83
N LEU A 15 -16.31 19.51 1.76
CA LEU A 15 -16.52 20.70 0.93
C LEU A 15 -17.89 20.67 0.24
N ALA A 16 -18.30 19.51 -0.29
CA ALA A 16 -19.61 19.34 -0.90
C ALA A 16 -20.76 19.52 0.11
N LEU A 17 -20.60 18.99 1.33
CA LEU A 17 -21.57 19.19 2.41
C LEU A 17 -21.65 20.67 2.82
N LEU A 18 -20.50 21.34 2.94
CA LEU A 18 -20.44 22.76 3.28
C LEU A 18 -21.08 23.63 2.19
N ALA A 19 -20.88 23.30 0.91
CA ALA A 19 -21.56 23.96 -0.21
C ALA A 19 -23.08 23.78 -0.16
N LEU A 20 -23.58 22.59 0.20
CA LEU A 20 -25.01 22.32 0.36
C LEU A 20 -25.61 23.14 1.52
N ILE A 21 -24.90 23.23 2.65
CA ILE A 21 -25.30 24.04 3.80
C ILE A 21 -25.36 25.53 3.41
N LEU A 22 -24.34 26.04 2.70
CA LEU A 22 -24.30 27.42 2.24
C LEU A 22 -25.44 27.74 1.26
N LEU A 23 -25.73 26.84 0.32
CA LEU A 23 -26.87 26.98 -0.61
C LEU A 23 -28.21 26.98 0.15
N GLY A 24 -28.39 26.07 1.11
CA GLY A 24 -29.60 26.02 1.93
C GLY A 24 -29.80 27.28 2.77
N ALA A 25 -28.76 27.73 3.46
CA ALA A 25 -28.78 28.95 4.26
C ALA A 25 -29.02 30.20 3.40
N GLY A 26 -28.37 30.29 2.23
CA GLY A 26 -28.54 31.38 1.27
C GLY A 26 -29.97 31.45 0.73
N SER A 27 -30.53 30.31 0.31
CA SER A 27 -31.91 30.25 -0.20
C SER A 27 -32.93 30.64 0.88
N LEU A 28 -32.73 30.20 2.13
CA LEU A 28 -33.61 30.55 3.24
C LEU A 28 -33.55 32.05 3.56
N TYR A 29 -32.33 32.62 3.58
CA TYR A 29 -32.13 34.06 3.78
C TYR A 29 -32.82 34.88 2.68
N LEU A 30 -32.65 34.50 1.41
CA LEU A 30 -33.26 35.19 0.27
C LEU A 30 -34.78 35.15 0.35
N THR A 31 -35.34 34.00 0.72
CA THR A 31 -36.79 33.82 0.91
C THR A 31 -37.31 34.74 2.01
N TRP A 32 -36.63 34.75 3.17
CA TRP A 32 -37.00 35.61 4.28
C TRP A 32 -36.91 37.10 3.91
N HIS A 33 -35.84 37.50 3.23
CA HIS A 33 -35.63 38.87 2.77
C HIS A 33 -36.74 39.31 1.81
N ASN A 34 -37.05 38.49 0.81
CA ASN A 34 -38.10 38.77 -0.17
C ASN A 34 -39.50 38.84 0.47
N LEU A 35 -39.80 37.95 1.44
CA LEU A 35 -41.06 37.99 2.18
C LEU A 35 -41.18 39.26 3.03
N ARG A 36 -40.07 39.68 3.66
CA ARG A 36 -40.04 40.91 4.46
C ARG A 36 -40.24 42.15 3.59
N GLN A 37 -39.56 42.23 2.45
CA GLN A 37 -39.74 43.32 1.48
C GLN A 37 -41.18 43.35 0.97
N MET A 38 -41.73 42.21 0.57
CA MET A 38 -43.12 42.16 0.10
C MET A 38 -44.10 42.62 1.17
N HIS A 39 -43.91 42.23 2.43
CA HIS A 39 -44.78 42.67 3.51
C HIS A 39 -44.80 44.21 3.63
N GLN A 40 -43.63 44.84 3.51
CA GLN A 40 -43.53 46.31 3.48
C GLN A 40 -44.21 46.90 2.24
N THR A 41 -43.99 46.34 1.04
CA THR A 41 -44.63 46.82 -0.19
C THR A 41 -46.16 46.74 -0.13
N VAL A 42 -46.70 45.66 0.44
CA VAL A 42 -48.15 45.49 0.63
C VAL A 42 -48.70 46.57 1.55
N PHE A 43 -48.03 46.85 2.67
CA PHE A 43 -48.41 47.90 3.59
C PHE A 43 -48.38 49.29 2.94
N GLU A 44 -47.31 49.62 2.22
CA GLU A 44 -47.18 50.89 1.49
C GLU A 44 -48.27 51.06 0.43
N HIS A 45 -48.59 50.00 -0.31
CA HIS A 45 -49.67 50.02 -1.30
C HIS A 45 -51.03 50.25 -0.65
N MET A 46 -51.29 49.61 0.50
CA MET A 46 -52.51 49.86 1.29
C MET A 46 -52.59 51.31 1.78
N LEU A 47 -51.48 51.86 2.28
CA LEU A 47 -51.42 53.24 2.74
C LEU A 47 -51.64 54.25 1.60
N LEU A 48 -51.04 54.02 0.43
CA LEU A 48 -51.25 54.85 -0.76
C LEU A 48 -52.71 54.77 -1.25
N SER A 49 -53.30 53.58 -1.21
CA SER A 49 -54.72 53.37 -1.55
C SER A 49 -55.62 54.15 -0.58
N ALA A 50 -55.37 54.03 0.73
CA ALA A 50 -56.11 54.77 1.75
C ALA A 50 -55.96 56.30 1.59
N ARG A 51 -54.75 56.80 1.33
CA ARG A 51 -54.49 58.22 1.01
C ARG A 51 -55.20 58.70 -0.26
N SER A 52 -55.30 57.86 -1.28
CA SER A 52 -55.99 58.18 -2.54
C SER A 52 -57.50 58.26 -2.32
N ILE A 53 -58.06 57.29 -1.60
CA ILE A 53 -59.48 57.23 -1.25
C ILE A 53 -59.85 58.43 -0.36
N ALA A 54 -59.05 58.71 0.68
CA ALA A 54 -59.27 59.86 1.57
C ALA A 54 -59.32 61.18 0.82
N ARG A 55 -58.35 61.40 -0.10
CA ARG A 55 -58.31 62.62 -0.93
C ARG A 55 -59.50 62.70 -1.90
N GLY A 56 -59.91 61.58 -2.51
CA GLY A 56 -61.10 61.53 -3.36
C GLY A 56 -62.37 61.89 -2.59
N LEU A 57 -62.53 61.32 -1.38
CA LEU A 57 -63.64 61.59 -0.47
C LEU A 57 -63.67 63.06 -0.07
N ASP A 58 -62.52 63.63 0.33
CA ASP A 58 -62.40 65.04 0.66
C ASP A 58 -62.83 65.94 -0.51
N ILE A 59 -62.42 65.63 -1.75
CA ILE A 59 -62.82 66.39 -2.94
C ILE A 59 -64.33 66.31 -3.17
N GLN A 60 -64.92 65.12 -3.12
CA GLN A 60 -66.37 64.93 -3.32
C GLN A 60 -67.19 65.62 -2.23
N LEU A 61 -66.76 65.56 -0.98
CA LEU A 61 -67.40 66.27 0.14
C LEU A 61 -67.30 67.78 -0.02
N VAL A 62 -66.14 68.30 -0.47
CA VAL A 62 -65.96 69.73 -0.76
C VAL A 62 -66.82 70.17 -1.94
N GLU A 63 -66.92 69.38 -3.00
CA GLU A 63 -67.78 69.65 -4.16
C GLU A 63 -69.26 69.64 -3.79
N GLY A 64 -69.72 68.64 -3.03
CA GLY A 64 -71.08 68.58 -2.50
C GLY A 64 -71.42 69.82 -1.67
N ALA A 65 -70.51 70.21 -0.76
CA ALA A 65 -70.66 71.44 0.02
C ALA A 65 -70.65 72.71 -0.86
N ARG A 66 -69.91 72.74 -1.97
CA ARG A 66 -69.90 73.87 -2.92
C ARG A 66 -71.16 73.93 -3.78
N ARG A 67 -71.71 72.79 -4.23
CA ARG A 67 -72.96 72.74 -5.02
C ARG A 67 -74.17 73.23 -4.24
N MET A 68 -74.20 72.98 -2.92
CA MET A 68 -75.23 73.52 -2.02
C MET A 68 -75.07 75.03 -1.75
N ARG A 69 -74.01 75.65 -2.28
CA ARG A 69 -73.69 77.06 -2.11
C ARG A 69 -74.30 77.89 -3.25
N SER A 70 -75.62 77.85 -3.42
CA SER A 70 -76.33 78.81 -4.29
C SER A 70 -76.34 80.22 -3.67
N PRO A 71 -76.29 81.30 -4.47
CA PRO A 71 -76.41 82.66 -3.95
C PRO A 71 -77.82 82.85 -3.38
N GLY A 72 -77.94 82.93 -2.05
CA GLY A 72 -79.22 83.16 -1.35
C GLY A 72 -79.53 82.18 -0.21
N MET A 73 -78.79 81.08 -0.07
CA MET A 73 -79.03 80.12 1.00
C MET A 73 -78.44 80.61 2.34
N HIS A 74 -79.28 80.76 3.37
CA HIS A 74 -78.81 81.07 4.73
C HIS A 74 -77.91 79.94 5.28
N ASN A 75 -76.77 80.31 5.86
CA ASN A 75 -75.75 79.42 6.46
C ASN A 75 -76.28 78.35 7.43
N ARG A 76 -77.54 78.46 7.91
CA ARG A 76 -78.17 77.53 8.86
C ARG A 76 -78.71 76.22 8.24
N ARG A 77 -78.93 76.14 6.92
CA ARG A 77 -79.51 74.92 6.27
C ARG A 77 -78.48 73.93 5.71
N MET A 78 -77.22 74.34 5.55
CA MET A 78 -76.12 73.51 5.03
C MET A 78 -75.94 72.16 5.75
N PRO A 79 -75.93 72.07 7.10
CA PRO A 79 -75.73 70.80 7.79
C PRO A 79 -76.92 69.83 7.68
N GLN A 80 -78.14 70.32 7.43
CA GLN A 80 -79.36 69.50 7.39
C GLN A 80 -79.49 68.69 6.09
N GLN A 81 -78.79 69.05 5.02
CA GLN A 81 -78.81 68.35 3.72
C GLN A 81 -77.47 67.67 3.39
N LEU A 82 -76.33 68.24 3.80
CA LEU A 82 -75.01 67.64 3.51
C LEU A 82 -74.74 66.35 4.29
N ILE A 83 -75.25 66.18 5.52
CA ILE A 83 -75.02 64.98 6.32
C ILE A 83 -75.72 63.74 5.71
N PRO A 84 -77.00 63.80 5.26
CA PRO A 84 -77.62 62.73 4.50
C PRO A 84 -76.89 62.36 3.21
N ASP A 85 -76.48 63.35 2.41
CA ASP A 85 -75.78 63.10 1.14
C ASP A 85 -74.39 62.48 1.37
N ALA A 86 -73.64 62.97 2.37
CA ALA A 86 -72.37 62.38 2.78
C ALA A 86 -72.54 60.96 3.34
N ARG A 87 -73.66 60.69 4.04
CA ARG A 87 -73.98 59.35 4.55
C ARG A 87 -74.24 58.37 3.41
N GLU A 88 -75.02 58.76 2.39
CA GLU A 88 -75.27 57.89 1.23
C GLU A 88 -73.98 57.67 0.41
N LEU A 89 -73.15 58.71 0.22
CA LEU A 89 -71.83 58.56 -0.42
C LEU A 89 -70.91 57.60 0.34
N PHE A 90 -70.88 57.70 1.67
CA PHE A 90 -70.08 56.80 2.50
C PHE A 90 -70.62 55.36 2.44
N LYS A 91 -71.95 55.18 2.40
CA LYS A 91 -72.58 53.87 2.22
C LYS A 91 -72.25 53.26 0.86
N GLU A 92 -72.32 54.02 -0.22
CA GLU A 92 -71.93 53.56 -1.56
C GLU A 92 -70.47 53.08 -1.58
N MET A 93 -69.55 53.85 -1.00
CA MET A 93 -68.13 53.50 -0.96
C MET A 93 -67.81 52.30 -0.07
N VAL A 94 -68.53 52.13 1.03
CA VAL A 94 -68.41 50.94 1.89
C VAL A 94 -69.04 49.71 1.19
N ALA A 95 -70.09 49.91 0.40
CA ALA A 95 -70.73 48.85 -0.40
C ALA A 95 -69.86 48.37 -1.58
N GLU A 96 -68.98 49.22 -2.13
CA GLU A 96 -67.97 48.81 -3.13
C GLU A 96 -66.93 47.80 -2.58
N GLY A 97 -66.87 47.62 -1.25
CA GLY A 97 -66.30 46.43 -0.62
C GLY A 97 -64.84 46.52 -0.15
N ASP A 98 -64.12 47.58 -0.50
CA ASP A 98 -62.71 47.78 -0.07
C ASP A 98 -62.60 48.52 1.27
N LEU A 99 -63.66 49.18 1.73
CA LEU A 99 -63.73 49.94 3.00
C LEU A 99 -64.65 49.23 4.00
N LEU A 100 -64.18 49.08 5.23
CA LEU A 100 -64.94 48.52 6.36
C LEU A 100 -65.54 49.61 7.26
N TYR A 101 -64.95 50.81 7.23
CA TYR A 101 -65.27 51.90 8.15
C TYR A 101 -64.96 53.23 7.48
N ILE A 102 -65.89 54.18 7.53
CA ILE A 102 -65.63 55.58 7.18
C ILE A 102 -66.29 56.44 8.25
N ALA A 103 -65.53 57.35 8.85
CA ALA A 103 -66.05 58.22 9.89
C ALA A 103 -65.47 59.63 9.83
N LEU A 104 -66.35 60.60 10.09
CA LEU A 104 -66.02 61.99 10.29
C LEU A 104 -66.15 62.32 11.77
N TYR A 105 -65.07 62.80 12.39
CA TYR A 105 -65.02 63.20 13.79
C TYR A 105 -64.90 64.71 13.92
N GLY A 106 -65.56 65.25 14.95
CA GLY A 106 -65.46 66.66 15.31
C GLY A 106 -64.20 66.98 16.13
N PRO A 107 -63.95 68.26 16.41
CA PRO A 107 -62.82 68.71 17.23
C PRO A 107 -62.86 68.19 18.66
N ASP A 108 -64.03 67.80 19.17
CA ASP A 108 -64.22 67.17 20.48
C ASP A 108 -63.97 65.66 20.47
N ARG A 109 -63.44 65.12 19.36
CA ARG A 109 -63.20 63.69 19.12
C ARG A 109 -64.48 62.85 19.19
N LYS A 110 -65.65 63.45 19.00
CA LYS A 110 -66.92 62.73 18.87
C LYS A 110 -67.30 62.49 17.42
N PRO A 111 -67.93 61.35 17.10
CA PRO A 111 -68.35 61.05 15.75
C PRO A 111 -69.46 62.01 15.30
N ILE A 112 -69.27 62.62 14.13
CA ILE A 112 -70.27 63.41 13.41
C ILE A 112 -71.06 62.49 12.48
N LEU A 113 -70.35 61.62 11.76
CA LEU A 113 -70.91 60.63 10.85
C LEU A 113 -70.03 59.38 10.91
N VAL A 114 -70.63 58.22 11.02
CA VAL A 114 -69.95 56.92 10.94
C VAL A 114 -70.77 56.04 10.02
N VAL A 115 -70.10 55.35 9.11
CA VAL A 115 -70.67 54.30 8.26
C VAL A 115 -69.73 53.10 8.33
N GLU A 116 -70.31 51.96 8.69
CA GLU A 116 -69.67 50.66 8.80
C GLU A 116 -70.29 49.70 7.79
N GLN A 117 -69.57 48.62 7.45
CA GLN A 117 -70.02 47.67 6.43
C GLN A 117 -71.15 46.75 6.91
N ALA A 118 -71.31 46.54 8.23
CA ALA A 118 -72.40 45.77 8.80
C ALA A 118 -73.65 46.64 9.10
N ASP A 119 -74.82 46.07 8.86
CA ASP A 119 -76.14 46.69 9.08
C ASP A 119 -76.73 46.31 10.47
N ASP A 120 -75.91 45.79 11.39
CA ASP A 120 -76.33 45.30 12.71
C ASP A 120 -75.95 46.30 13.81
N ASP A 121 -76.84 46.54 14.77
CA ASP A 121 -76.80 47.59 15.81
C ASP A 121 -75.72 47.35 16.90
N SER A 122 -74.66 46.61 16.55
CA SER A 122 -73.54 46.25 17.42
C SER A 122 -72.47 47.34 17.43
N THR A 123 -72.21 47.89 18.62
CA THR A 123 -71.08 48.76 19.01
C THR A 123 -70.28 49.41 17.87
N VAL A 124 -70.59 50.67 17.58
CA VAL A 124 -69.79 51.56 16.71
C VAL A 124 -68.29 51.38 16.99
N TYR A 125 -67.52 51.06 15.95
CA TYR A 125 -66.09 50.89 16.07
C TYR A 125 -65.46 52.15 16.69
N THR A 126 -64.75 51.96 17.79
CA THR A 126 -64.09 53.06 18.51
C THR A 126 -62.61 53.10 18.12
N PRO A 127 -62.14 54.20 17.49
CA PRO A 127 -60.74 54.35 17.14
C PRO A 127 -59.83 54.32 18.38
N PRO A 128 -58.56 53.86 18.23
CA PRO A 128 -57.60 53.86 19.33
C PRO A 128 -57.41 55.29 19.91
N PRO A 129 -57.35 55.46 21.24
CA PRO A 129 -57.39 56.78 21.88
C PRO A 129 -56.24 57.72 21.46
N GLY A 130 -55.05 57.17 21.14
CA GLY A 130 -53.90 57.94 20.69
C GLY A 130 -53.89 58.30 19.20
N LEU A 131 -54.82 57.79 18.39
CA LEU A 131 -54.84 58.02 16.94
C LEU A 131 -55.03 59.50 16.60
N PHE A 132 -55.97 60.17 17.28
CA PHE A 132 -56.29 61.57 17.03
C PHE A 132 -55.11 62.49 17.34
N ASP A 133 -54.39 62.24 18.43
CA ASP A 133 -53.19 63.00 18.80
C ASP A 133 -52.10 62.87 17.72
N MET A 134 -51.92 61.66 17.18
CA MET A 134 -50.97 61.42 16.09
C MET A 134 -51.38 62.12 14.78
N ILE A 135 -52.68 62.15 14.46
CA ILE A 135 -53.19 62.87 13.27
C ILE A 135 -52.98 64.37 13.44
N THR A 136 -53.25 64.95 14.61
CA THR A 136 -53.01 66.38 14.86
C THR A 136 -51.52 66.72 14.72
N GLN A 137 -50.63 65.85 15.20
CA GLN A 137 -49.19 66.09 15.12
C GLN A 137 -48.61 65.90 13.71
N MET A 138 -49.02 64.86 12.98
CA MET A 138 -48.44 64.48 11.69
C MET A 138 -49.30 64.81 10.47
N ARG A 139 -50.47 65.45 10.68
CA ARG A 139 -51.56 65.70 9.72
C ARG A 139 -52.23 64.47 9.12
N GLU A 140 -51.60 63.31 9.23
CA GLU A 140 -52.15 62.00 8.91
C GLU A 140 -51.52 60.94 9.83
N SER A 141 -52.24 59.84 10.04
CA SER A 141 -51.73 58.69 10.77
C SER A 141 -52.37 57.42 10.23
N SER A 142 -51.68 56.29 10.36
CA SER A 142 -52.22 54.98 9.98
C SER A 142 -51.85 53.94 11.01
N THR A 143 -52.78 53.06 11.36
CA THR A 143 -52.55 51.98 12.31
C THR A 143 -53.28 50.71 11.90
N PRO A 144 -52.64 49.52 11.99
CA PRO A 144 -53.34 48.26 11.76
C PRO A 144 -54.31 47.99 12.91
N VAL A 145 -55.55 47.62 12.57
CA VAL A 145 -56.62 47.38 13.53
C VAL A 145 -57.47 46.18 13.12
N MET A 146 -58.28 45.71 14.04
CA MET A 146 -59.35 44.76 13.75
C MET A 146 -60.68 45.52 13.81
N ILE A 147 -61.42 45.53 12.70
CA ILE A 147 -62.76 46.10 12.60
C ILE A 147 -63.70 44.92 12.32
N GLU A 148 -64.65 44.67 13.22
CA GLU A 148 -65.60 43.55 13.10
C GLU A 148 -64.92 42.17 12.90
N GLY A 149 -63.76 41.95 13.53
CA GLY A 149 -62.99 40.71 13.39
C GLY A 149 -62.25 40.55 12.05
N LYS A 150 -62.32 41.54 11.16
CA LYS A 150 -61.51 41.62 9.93
C LYS A 150 -60.29 42.51 10.14
N ALA A 151 -59.14 42.09 9.61
CA ALA A 151 -57.93 42.90 9.62
C ALA A 151 -58.09 44.10 8.69
N ALA A 152 -57.78 45.30 9.19
CA ALA A 152 -57.93 46.55 8.46
C ALA A 152 -56.77 47.51 8.71
N LEU A 153 -56.52 48.42 7.77
CA LEU A 153 -55.66 49.57 7.98
C LEU A 153 -56.54 50.79 8.27
N LEU A 154 -56.49 51.29 9.50
CA LEU A 154 -57.17 52.51 9.88
C LEU A 154 -56.28 53.70 9.52
N TYR A 155 -56.65 54.43 8.47
CA TYR A 155 -56.01 55.66 8.03
C TYR A 155 -56.83 56.85 8.51
N GLY A 156 -56.16 57.83 9.10
CA GLY A 156 -56.77 59.07 9.54
C GLY A 156 -56.05 60.28 8.98
N THR A 157 -56.82 61.31 8.62
CA THR A 157 -56.28 62.58 8.13
C THR A 157 -57.11 63.76 8.66
N MET A 158 -56.51 64.94 8.55
CA MET A 158 -57.13 66.20 8.91
C MET A 158 -58.20 66.58 7.88
N GLY A 159 -59.45 66.72 8.32
CA GLY A 159 -60.57 67.09 7.47
C GLY A 159 -60.49 68.54 6.98
N GLN A 160 -61.03 68.78 5.79
CA GLN A 160 -60.99 70.09 5.12
C GLN A 160 -61.67 71.21 5.93
N PRO A 161 -61.17 72.46 5.88
CA PRO A 161 -61.74 73.62 6.60
C PRO A 161 -63.21 73.89 6.31
N ILE A 162 -63.71 73.47 5.14
CA ILE A 162 -65.12 73.64 4.76
C ILE A 162 -66.06 72.75 5.60
N LEU A 163 -65.58 71.57 6.04
CA LEU A 163 -66.31 70.62 6.88
C LEU A 163 -66.37 71.07 8.34
N GLN A 164 -65.42 71.88 8.80
CA GLN A 164 -65.44 72.49 10.14
C GLN A 164 -66.71 73.33 10.39
N ARG A 165 -67.29 73.89 9.32
CA ARG A 165 -68.53 74.68 9.39
C ARG A 165 -69.78 73.83 9.63
N LEU A 166 -69.70 72.51 9.42
CA LEU A 166 -70.78 71.57 9.75
C LEU A 166 -70.93 71.38 11.26
N TYR A 167 -69.82 71.54 12.00
CA TYR A 167 -69.79 71.35 13.45
C TYR A 167 -70.26 72.60 14.22
N GLY A 168 -70.01 73.79 13.66
CA GLY A 168 -70.24 75.07 14.32
C GLY A 168 -71.68 75.57 14.29
N HIS A 169 -72.61 74.96 15.05
CA HIS A 169 -73.81 75.69 15.51
C HIS A 169 -74.58 75.15 16.73
N LYS A 170 -74.14 74.08 17.41
CA LYS A 170 -74.93 73.47 18.51
C LYS A 170 -74.60 73.89 19.97
N ARG A 171 -73.71 74.85 20.25
CA ARG A 171 -73.46 75.30 21.64
C ARG A 171 -73.61 76.82 21.84
N ARG A 172 -74.59 77.23 22.65
CA ARG A 172 -74.62 78.51 23.37
C ARG A 172 -73.65 78.37 24.56
N GLY A 173 -72.44 78.90 24.44
CA GLY A 173 -71.43 78.93 25.49
C GLY A 173 -70.32 79.92 25.15
N PHE A 174 -69.88 80.69 26.12
CA PHE A 174 -69.00 81.86 25.98
C PHE A 174 -67.51 81.46 25.81
N MET A 175 -67.19 80.61 24.84
CA MET A 175 -65.83 80.42 24.27
C MET A 175 -65.91 79.46 23.07
N PRO A 176 -65.40 79.82 21.88
CA PRO A 176 -65.23 78.85 20.80
C PRO A 176 -64.15 77.83 21.20
N PRO A 177 -64.27 76.54 20.81
CA PRO A 177 -63.17 75.59 20.98
C PRO A 177 -61.93 76.12 20.25
N GLN A 178 -60.77 76.05 20.94
CA GLN A 178 -59.49 76.56 20.41
C GLN A 178 -59.01 75.76 19.19
N ASP A 179 -59.39 74.48 19.09
CA ASP A 179 -59.17 73.66 17.89
C ASP A 179 -60.46 73.55 17.07
N LYS A 180 -60.37 73.93 15.79
CA LYS A 180 -61.47 73.82 14.81
C LYS A 180 -61.35 72.59 13.92
N GLU A 181 -60.41 71.70 14.20
CA GLU A 181 -59.99 70.66 13.27
C GLU A 181 -60.94 69.45 13.33
N THR A 182 -61.49 69.07 12.17
CA THR A 182 -62.26 67.83 12.00
C THR A 182 -61.32 66.72 11.55
N PHE A 183 -61.65 65.46 11.82
CA PHE A 183 -60.84 64.31 11.41
C PHE A 183 -61.63 63.40 10.50
N LEU A 184 -61.01 62.92 9.42
CA LEU A 184 -61.56 61.89 8.56
C LEU A 184 -60.81 60.59 8.82
N LEU A 185 -61.53 59.52 9.15
CA LEU A 185 -61.01 58.19 9.38
C LEU A 185 -61.58 57.22 8.34
N LEU A 186 -60.72 56.36 7.82
CA LEU A 186 -61.07 55.28 6.89
C LEU A 186 -60.43 53.97 7.36
N GLY A 187 -61.23 52.91 7.51
CA GLY A 187 -60.76 51.54 7.72
C GLY A 187 -60.75 50.78 6.41
N LEU A 188 -59.57 50.61 5.80
CA LEU A 188 -59.40 49.85 4.56
C LEU A 188 -59.25 48.35 4.89
N SER A 189 -60.01 47.47 4.21
CA SER A 189 -59.88 46.03 4.41
C SER A 189 -58.50 45.50 4.02
N ALA A 190 -57.83 44.79 4.92
CA ALA A 190 -56.55 44.14 4.64
C ALA A 190 -56.72 42.75 4.01
N GLU A 191 -57.93 42.20 3.94
CA GLU A 191 -58.14 40.80 3.56
C GLU A 191 -57.61 40.46 2.16
N LYS A 192 -57.92 41.29 1.15
CA LYS A 192 -57.49 41.09 -0.24
C LYS A 192 -55.96 41.05 -0.34
N HIS A 193 -55.31 42.02 0.31
CA HIS A 193 -53.85 42.15 0.38
C HIS A 193 -53.18 41.02 1.16
N LEU A 194 -53.77 40.60 2.29
CA LEU A 194 -53.29 39.47 3.10
C LEU A 194 -53.46 38.13 2.38
N ARG A 195 -54.53 37.93 1.61
CA ARG A 195 -54.71 36.72 0.77
C ARG A 195 -53.61 36.64 -0.31
N GLN A 196 -53.33 37.74 -1.00
CA GLN A 196 -52.25 37.81 -1.99
C GLN A 196 -50.87 37.55 -1.37
N PHE A 197 -50.59 38.18 -0.22
CA PHE A 197 -49.36 37.93 0.53
C PHE A 197 -49.23 36.45 0.95
N ASN A 198 -50.32 35.84 1.44
CA ASN A 198 -50.33 34.44 1.84
C ASN A 198 -50.11 33.48 0.66
N GLN A 199 -50.68 33.77 -0.51
CA GLN A 199 -50.44 33.01 -1.73
C GLN A 199 -48.97 33.06 -2.14
N TYR A 200 -48.39 34.27 -2.17
CA TYR A 200 -46.96 34.43 -2.47
C TYR A 200 -46.08 33.73 -1.44
N ARG A 201 -46.40 33.86 -0.14
CA ARG A 201 -45.66 33.19 0.93
C ARG A 201 -45.64 31.68 0.75
N ARG A 202 -46.79 31.07 0.40
CA ARG A 202 -46.87 29.63 0.11
C ARG A 202 -46.02 29.26 -1.11
N ALA A 203 -46.12 30.02 -2.19
CA ALA A 203 -45.34 29.77 -3.41
C ALA A 203 -43.82 29.87 -3.17
N ALA A 204 -43.37 30.92 -2.45
CA ALA A 204 -41.97 31.12 -2.11
C ALA A 204 -41.42 30.00 -1.21
N LEU A 205 -42.19 29.55 -0.22
CA LEU A 205 -41.80 28.42 0.63
C LEU A 205 -41.70 27.10 -0.16
N LEU A 206 -42.65 26.83 -1.06
CA LEU A 206 -42.60 25.64 -1.91
C LEU A 206 -41.40 25.69 -2.87
N GLN A 207 -41.14 26.82 -3.51
CA GLN A 207 -40.01 26.98 -4.43
C GLN A 207 -38.67 26.75 -3.73
N THR A 208 -38.48 27.33 -2.53
CA THR A 208 -37.28 27.11 -1.72
C THR A 208 -37.15 25.66 -1.28
N GLY A 209 -38.26 24.99 -0.93
CA GLY A 209 -38.28 23.56 -0.66
C GLY A 209 -37.83 22.71 -1.85
N TYR A 210 -38.29 23.03 -3.08
CA TYR A 210 -37.87 22.33 -4.30
C TYR A 210 -36.38 22.53 -4.61
N ILE A 211 -35.87 23.76 -4.49
CA ILE A 211 -34.44 24.05 -4.73
C ILE A 211 -33.58 23.26 -3.74
N PHE A 212 -33.97 23.24 -2.46
CA PHE A 212 -33.25 22.49 -1.45
C PHE A 212 -33.27 20.97 -1.71
N LEU A 213 -34.44 20.42 -2.05
CA LEU A 213 -34.58 19.00 -2.37
C LEU A 213 -33.73 18.61 -3.59
N ALA A 214 -33.74 19.43 -4.65
CA ALA A 214 -32.91 19.21 -5.84
C ALA A 214 -31.42 19.21 -5.50
N GLY A 215 -30.97 20.18 -4.67
CA GLY A 215 -29.59 20.24 -4.17
C GLY A 215 -29.21 19.00 -3.36
N LEU A 216 -30.10 18.52 -2.48
CA LEU A 216 -29.88 17.31 -1.69
C LEU A 216 -29.75 16.06 -2.56
N VAL A 217 -30.61 15.90 -3.56
CA VAL A 217 -30.55 14.75 -4.50
C VAL A 217 -29.26 14.77 -5.31
N LEU A 218 -28.87 15.93 -5.85
CA LEU A 218 -27.60 16.08 -6.58
C LEU A 218 -26.40 15.77 -5.69
N TRP A 219 -26.43 16.22 -4.43
CA TRP A 219 -25.39 15.91 -3.45
C TRP A 219 -25.30 14.40 -3.17
N LEU A 220 -26.43 13.71 -2.95
CA LEU A 220 -26.47 12.26 -2.76
C LEU A 220 -25.91 11.50 -3.97
N LEU A 221 -26.29 11.91 -5.18
CA LEU A 221 -25.77 11.32 -6.42
C LEU A 221 -24.26 11.53 -6.57
N ALA A 222 -23.76 12.74 -6.25
CA ALA A 222 -22.33 13.03 -6.29
C ALA A 222 -21.56 12.16 -5.29
N VAL A 223 -22.04 12.04 -4.05
CA VAL A 223 -21.43 11.18 -3.03
C VAL A 223 -21.40 9.72 -3.48
N ALA A 224 -22.52 9.20 -4.00
CA ALA A 224 -22.60 7.83 -4.51
C ALA A 224 -21.63 7.59 -5.67
N TYR A 225 -21.52 8.53 -6.60
CA TYR A 225 -20.57 8.47 -7.72
C TYR A 225 -19.11 8.44 -7.26
N PHE A 226 -18.74 9.34 -6.33
CA PHE A 226 -17.37 9.37 -5.78
C PHE A 226 -17.02 8.09 -5.03
N GLN A 227 -17.92 7.57 -4.19
CA GLN A 227 -17.71 6.31 -3.46
C GLN A 227 -17.51 5.12 -4.41
N ARG A 228 -18.35 4.99 -5.44
CA ARG A 228 -18.25 3.90 -6.43
C ARG A 228 -16.93 3.93 -7.19
N ARG A 229 -16.49 5.13 -7.61
CA ARG A 229 -15.21 5.31 -8.32
C ARG A 229 -14.02 4.93 -7.44
N GLU A 230 -14.09 5.23 -6.14
CA GLU A 230 -13.02 4.93 -5.20
C GLU A 230 -12.92 3.42 -4.90
N GLN A 231 -14.05 2.74 -4.74
CA GLN A 231 -14.09 1.28 -4.60
C GLN A 231 -13.49 0.58 -5.83
N GLY A 232 -13.83 1.04 -7.04
CA GLY A 232 -13.23 0.51 -8.27
C GLY A 232 -11.71 0.65 -8.31
N LYS A 233 -11.18 1.82 -7.93
CA LYS A 233 -9.72 2.03 -7.84
C LYS A 233 -9.05 1.12 -6.81
N LYS A 234 -9.68 0.92 -5.65
CA LYS A 234 -9.16 0.01 -4.60
C LYS A 234 -9.10 -1.42 -5.10
N LEU A 235 -10.13 -1.89 -5.80
CA LEU A 235 -10.16 -3.22 -6.39
C LEU A 235 -9.02 -3.43 -7.38
N THR A 236 -8.88 -2.55 -8.38
CA THR A 236 -7.80 -2.65 -9.37
C THR A 236 -6.40 -2.54 -8.73
N ARG A 237 -6.25 -1.76 -7.66
CA ARG A 237 -4.99 -1.67 -6.92
C ARG A 237 -4.71 -2.97 -6.17
N MET A 238 -5.71 -3.57 -5.56
CA MET A 238 -5.58 -4.85 -4.87
C MET A 238 -5.25 -5.98 -5.86
N GLU A 239 -5.93 -6.05 -7.00
CA GLU A 239 -5.65 -7.03 -8.07
C GLU A 239 -4.21 -6.92 -8.57
N ARG A 240 -3.73 -5.69 -8.86
CA ARG A 240 -2.32 -5.47 -9.26
C ARG A 240 -1.34 -5.81 -8.15
N PHE A 241 -1.66 -5.49 -6.90
CA PHE A 241 -0.82 -5.85 -5.76
C PHE A 241 -0.72 -7.37 -5.61
N GLN A 242 -1.84 -8.09 -5.69
CA GLN A 242 -1.87 -9.55 -5.63
C GLN A 242 -1.09 -10.19 -6.79
N ALA A 243 -1.29 -9.72 -8.04
CA ALA A 243 -0.53 -10.21 -9.19
C ALA A 243 0.97 -9.99 -9.01
N ASN A 244 1.38 -8.78 -8.60
CA ASN A 244 2.80 -8.49 -8.36
C ASN A 244 3.39 -9.31 -7.21
N LEU A 245 2.64 -9.57 -6.13
CA LEU A 245 3.10 -10.43 -5.03
C LEU A 245 3.34 -11.86 -5.52
N LEU A 246 2.44 -12.39 -6.35
CA LEU A 246 2.58 -13.73 -6.90
C LEU A 246 3.76 -13.83 -7.87
N ASP A 247 3.95 -12.84 -8.74
CA ASP A 247 5.05 -12.84 -9.72
C ASP A 247 6.44 -12.60 -9.13
N ASN A 248 6.53 -11.90 -7.99
CA ASN A 248 7.80 -11.68 -7.29
C ASN A 248 8.07 -12.70 -6.18
N MET A 249 7.18 -13.69 -5.98
CA MET A 249 7.44 -14.79 -5.07
C MET A 249 8.58 -15.66 -5.63
N PRO A 250 9.60 -16.04 -4.84
CA PRO A 250 10.70 -16.88 -5.32
C PRO A 250 10.22 -18.28 -5.70
N ASP A 251 9.22 -18.80 -4.98
CA ASP A 251 8.59 -20.08 -5.26
C ASP A 251 7.73 -19.99 -6.54
N GLY A 252 7.83 -21.03 -7.36
CA GLY A 252 6.92 -21.21 -8.48
C GLY A 252 5.53 -21.61 -7.97
N LEU A 253 4.50 -20.92 -8.45
CA LEU A 253 3.12 -21.22 -8.16
C LEU A 253 2.37 -21.50 -9.45
N LEU A 254 1.71 -22.65 -9.51
CA LEU A 254 0.96 -23.10 -10.67
C LEU A 254 -0.38 -23.70 -10.23
N THR A 255 -1.46 -23.45 -10.96
CA THR A 255 -2.76 -24.08 -10.71
C THR A 255 -3.19 -24.93 -11.89
N ILE A 256 -3.74 -26.11 -11.61
CA ILE A 256 -4.20 -27.05 -12.62
C ILE A 256 -5.67 -27.37 -12.45
N SER A 257 -6.33 -27.56 -13.59
CA SER A 257 -7.71 -28.03 -13.68
C SER A 257 -7.82 -29.50 -13.27
N PRO A 258 -9.02 -29.99 -12.91
CA PRO A 258 -9.23 -31.42 -12.63
C PRO A 258 -8.98 -32.36 -13.83
N GLN A 259 -8.81 -31.82 -15.04
CA GLN A 259 -8.41 -32.52 -16.25
C GLN A 259 -6.90 -32.45 -16.53
N GLY A 260 -6.13 -31.80 -15.65
CA GLY A 260 -4.68 -31.64 -15.77
C GLY A 260 -4.23 -30.41 -16.57
N GLY A 261 -5.14 -29.56 -17.05
CA GLY A 261 -4.78 -28.35 -17.80
C GLY A 261 -4.27 -27.24 -16.87
N ILE A 262 -3.15 -26.62 -17.22
CA ILE A 262 -2.57 -25.51 -16.45
C ILE A 262 -3.43 -24.25 -16.63
N LEU A 263 -4.00 -23.74 -15.54
CA LEU A 263 -4.88 -22.57 -15.51
C LEU A 263 -4.13 -21.27 -15.24
N SER A 264 -3.14 -21.30 -14.34
CA SER A 264 -2.29 -20.15 -14.05
C SER A 264 -0.89 -20.60 -13.65
N ALA A 265 0.10 -19.74 -13.91
CA ALA A 265 1.48 -19.90 -13.49
C ALA A 265 2.05 -18.51 -13.19
N ASN A 266 2.74 -18.32 -12.06
CA ASN A 266 3.45 -17.09 -11.78
C ASN A 266 4.80 -17.04 -12.52
N GLY A 267 5.44 -15.87 -12.55
CA GLY A 267 6.75 -15.69 -13.21
C GLY A 267 7.84 -16.67 -12.76
N SER A 268 7.85 -17.07 -11.48
CA SER A 268 8.84 -18.01 -10.95
C SER A 268 8.60 -19.46 -11.38
N ALA A 269 7.35 -19.90 -11.54
CA ALA A 269 7.03 -21.22 -12.08
C ALA A 269 7.55 -21.39 -13.51
N HIS A 270 7.44 -20.34 -14.33
CA HIS A 270 8.04 -20.32 -15.67
C HIS A 270 9.56 -20.51 -15.61
N LYS A 271 10.26 -19.75 -14.75
CA LYS A 271 11.73 -19.83 -14.62
C LYS A 271 12.22 -21.16 -14.07
N LEU A 272 11.48 -21.79 -13.15
CA LEU A 272 11.88 -23.02 -12.49
C LEU A 272 11.59 -24.27 -13.33
N LEU A 273 10.46 -24.28 -14.06
CA LEU A 273 10.08 -25.43 -14.90
C LEU A 273 10.65 -25.38 -16.32
N GLN A 274 11.10 -24.22 -16.82
CA GLN A 274 11.63 -24.07 -18.17
C GLN A 274 13.12 -23.70 -18.14
N CYS A 275 13.97 -24.61 -18.63
CA CYS A 275 15.39 -24.29 -18.85
C CYS A 275 15.66 -23.61 -20.21
N GLN A 276 14.70 -23.60 -21.15
CA GLN A 276 14.86 -22.97 -22.47
C GLN A 276 13.56 -22.29 -22.96
N SER A 277 13.60 -20.94 -23.04
CA SER A 277 12.80 -19.96 -23.81
C SER A 277 11.26 -20.03 -23.93
N ASP A 278 10.61 -18.92 -23.51
CA ASP A 278 9.37 -18.28 -24.02
C ASP A 278 8.07 -19.08 -24.27
N GLU A 279 7.98 -20.35 -23.89
CA GLU A 279 6.72 -21.07 -24.00
C GLU A 279 5.73 -20.71 -22.88
N VAL A 280 4.48 -20.42 -23.25
CA VAL A 280 3.40 -20.19 -22.28
C VAL A 280 3.02 -21.51 -21.62
N LEU A 281 3.24 -21.64 -20.31
CA LEU A 281 2.82 -22.79 -19.49
C LEU A 281 1.28 -22.90 -19.43
N VAL A 282 0.59 -21.77 -19.35
CA VAL A 282 -0.87 -21.72 -19.26
C VAL A 282 -1.50 -22.31 -20.52
N GLY A 283 -2.42 -23.26 -20.34
CA GLY A 283 -3.09 -23.97 -21.42
C GLY A 283 -2.45 -25.30 -21.82
N LYS A 284 -1.23 -25.62 -21.38
CA LYS A 284 -0.61 -26.94 -21.56
C LYS A 284 -1.18 -27.96 -20.55
N ASN A 285 -1.06 -29.26 -20.84
CA ASN A 285 -1.42 -30.29 -19.88
C ASN A 285 -0.22 -30.59 -18.97
N TRP A 286 -0.46 -30.70 -17.67
CA TRP A 286 0.54 -31.08 -16.68
C TRP A 286 1.15 -32.46 -17.00
N ASN A 287 0.36 -33.38 -17.54
CA ASN A 287 0.82 -34.73 -17.88
C ASN A 287 1.72 -34.76 -19.12
N ASP A 288 1.81 -33.67 -19.89
CA ASP A 288 2.76 -33.56 -21.01
C ASP A 288 4.20 -33.37 -20.49
N PHE A 289 4.35 -32.97 -19.23
CA PHE A 289 5.64 -32.92 -18.56
C PHE A 289 6.01 -34.33 -18.11
N ASN A 290 6.87 -34.98 -18.90
CA ASN A 290 7.24 -36.37 -18.74
C ASN A 290 8.18 -36.58 -17.53
N TYR A 291 7.61 -36.55 -16.31
CA TYR A 291 8.32 -36.93 -15.09
C TYR A 291 7.72 -38.25 -14.59
N GLU A 292 8.55 -39.30 -14.56
CA GLU A 292 8.14 -40.69 -14.26
C GLU A 292 7.47 -40.86 -12.88
N SER A 293 7.61 -39.89 -11.96
CA SER A 293 6.96 -39.90 -10.64
C SER A 293 5.49 -39.42 -10.65
N LEU A 294 5.03 -38.76 -11.71
CA LEU A 294 3.76 -38.01 -11.74
C LEU A 294 2.53 -38.80 -12.23
N GLN A 295 2.65 -40.11 -12.48
CA GLN A 295 1.59 -40.85 -13.18
C GLN A 295 0.33 -41.15 -12.36
N ASP A 296 0.35 -40.98 -11.03
CA ASP A 296 -0.82 -41.20 -10.18
C ASP A 296 -1.24 -39.92 -9.44
N PHE A 297 -1.97 -39.04 -10.15
CA PHE A 297 -2.71 -37.93 -9.54
C PHE A 297 -3.81 -38.49 -8.60
N LYS A 298 -3.44 -38.85 -7.37
CA LYS A 298 -4.40 -39.22 -6.33
C LYS A 298 -5.05 -37.95 -5.81
N ARG A 299 -6.23 -37.65 -6.36
CA ARG A 299 -7.17 -36.64 -5.84
C ARG A 299 -7.26 -36.75 -4.31
N ASP A 300 -7.32 -35.60 -3.64
CA ASP A 300 -7.57 -35.40 -2.20
C ASP A 300 -6.40 -35.38 -1.21
N ASN A 301 -5.15 -35.67 -1.63
CA ASN A 301 -4.00 -35.64 -0.72
C ASN A 301 -2.97 -34.56 -1.06
N VAL A 302 -2.28 -34.08 -0.03
CA VAL A 302 -1.06 -33.27 -0.18
C VAL A 302 0.09 -34.19 -0.56
N ILE A 303 0.69 -33.97 -1.72
CA ILE A 303 1.82 -34.77 -2.24
C ILE A 303 3.07 -33.92 -2.27
N TRP A 304 4.19 -34.49 -1.83
CA TRP A 304 5.51 -33.87 -1.85
C TRP A 304 6.40 -34.71 -2.76
N GLU A 305 6.96 -34.10 -3.79
CA GLU A 305 7.89 -34.76 -4.70
C GLU A 305 9.18 -33.97 -4.85
N HIS A 306 10.27 -34.69 -5.07
CA HIS A 306 11.56 -34.12 -5.39
C HIS A 306 11.96 -34.56 -6.79
N ILE A 307 12.23 -33.60 -7.66
CA ILE A 307 12.69 -33.86 -9.02
C ILE A 307 14.00 -33.12 -9.28
N ARG A 308 14.85 -33.69 -10.12
CA ARG A 308 16.06 -33.02 -10.60
C ARG A 308 15.82 -32.53 -12.03
N LEU A 309 15.83 -31.22 -12.21
CA LEU A 309 15.55 -30.59 -13.51
C LEU A 309 16.63 -29.56 -13.85
N GLY A 310 17.29 -29.71 -15.00
CA GLY A 310 18.25 -28.72 -15.48
C GLY A 310 19.42 -28.44 -14.51
N GLY A 311 19.84 -29.46 -13.76
CA GLY A 311 20.87 -29.34 -12.72
C GLY A 311 20.37 -28.82 -11.36
N LYS A 312 19.11 -28.42 -11.26
CA LYS A 312 18.47 -27.98 -10.01
C LYS A 312 17.73 -29.11 -9.31
N ASN A 313 17.69 -29.06 -7.98
CA ASN A 313 16.82 -29.92 -7.18
C ASN A 313 15.54 -29.15 -6.83
N LEU A 314 14.41 -29.57 -7.40
CA LEU A 314 13.12 -28.92 -7.21
C LEU A 314 12.22 -29.76 -6.29
N GLU A 315 11.61 -29.11 -5.33
CA GLU A 315 10.57 -29.67 -4.44
C GLU A 315 9.20 -29.19 -4.93
N LEU A 316 8.31 -30.15 -5.28
CA LEU A 316 6.95 -29.89 -5.75
C LEU A 316 5.94 -30.30 -4.69
N ILE A 317 5.07 -29.37 -4.31
CA ILE A 317 4.02 -29.58 -3.32
C ILE A 317 2.66 -29.42 -3.99
N PHE A 318 1.92 -30.52 -4.07
CA PHE A 318 0.58 -30.55 -4.66
C PHE A 318 -0.46 -30.35 -3.56
N LEU A 319 -1.29 -29.33 -3.70
CA LEU A 319 -2.29 -28.89 -2.73
C LEU A 319 -3.67 -28.85 -3.39
N PRO A 320 -4.56 -29.82 -3.11
CA PRO A 320 -5.92 -29.76 -3.62
C PRO A 320 -6.68 -28.62 -2.93
N TYR A 321 -7.43 -27.83 -3.71
CA TYR A 321 -8.30 -26.79 -3.20
C TYR A 321 -9.63 -26.75 -3.98
N PHE A 322 -10.69 -26.26 -3.33
CA PHE A 322 -12.01 -26.14 -3.94
C PHE A 322 -12.29 -24.67 -4.26
N GLU A 323 -12.48 -24.35 -5.54
CA GLU A 323 -12.92 -23.02 -5.95
C GLU A 323 -14.43 -22.84 -5.79
N SER A 324 -15.17 -23.95 -5.87
CA SER A 324 -16.61 -24.04 -5.59
C SER A 324 -16.95 -25.46 -5.09
N ARG A 325 -18.17 -25.67 -4.57
CA ARG A 325 -18.64 -26.97 -4.03
C ARG A 325 -18.46 -28.17 -4.97
N LYS A 326 -18.23 -27.97 -6.26
CA LYS A 326 -18.04 -29.02 -7.27
C LYS A 326 -16.77 -28.88 -8.12
N ASP A 327 -15.96 -27.84 -7.90
CA ASP A 327 -14.78 -27.56 -8.74
C ASP A 327 -13.51 -27.68 -7.90
N GLN A 328 -12.97 -28.90 -7.86
CA GLN A 328 -11.70 -29.22 -7.22
C GLN A 328 -10.56 -28.96 -8.19
N ARG A 329 -9.60 -28.15 -7.77
CA ARG A 329 -8.38 -27.81 -8.50
C ARG A 329 -7.18 -28.21 -7.65
N THR A 330 -6.01 -28.21 -8.27
CA THR A 330 -4.76 -28.43 -7.54
C THR A 330 -3.83 -27.26 -7.75
N MET A 331 -3.27 -26.78 -6.64
CA MET A 331 -2.22 -25.78 -6.61
C MET A 331 -0.89 -26.50 -6.42
N ILE A 332 0.10 -26.20 -7.24
CA ILE A 332 1.44 -26.76 -7.20
C ILE A 332 2.38 -25.64 -6.80
N ILE A 333 3.10 -25.85 -5.69
CA ILE A 333 4.19 -24.99 -5.25
C ILE A 333 5.51 -25.65 -5.64
N ILE A 334 6.42 -24.90 -6.23
CA ILE A 334 7.69 -25.38 -6.77
C ILE A 334 8.80 -24.59 -6.08
N ARG A 335 9.67 -25.29 -5.36
CA ARG A 335 10.78 -24.69 -4.62
C ARG A 335 12.12 -25.17 -5.15
N ASP A 336 13.05 -24.24 -5.34
CA ASP A 336 14.44 -24.59 -5.61
C ASP A 336 15.14 -24.92 -4.29
N ARG A 337 15.55 -26.18 -4.15
CA ARG A 337 16.27 -26.73 -2.98
C ARG A 337 17.71 -27.08 -3.31
N THR A 338 18.26 -26.60 -4.43
CA THR A 338 19.60 -26.96 -4.89
C THR A 338 20.67 -26.69 -3.84
N ASP A 339 20.70 -25.48 -3.28
CA ASP A 339 21.71 -25.09 -2.29
C ASP A 339 21.57 -25.89 -0.98
N ILE A 340 20.33 -26.11 -0.54
CA ILE A 340 20.04 -26.85 0.69
C ILE A 340 20.44 -28.32 0.55
N ALA A 341 20.11 -28.94 -0.59
CA ALA A 341 20.49 -30.32 -0.86
C ALA A 341 22.02 -30.48 -0.90
N GLY A 342 22.74 -29.52 -1.51
CA GLY A 342 24.21 -29.52 -1.50
C GLY A 342 24.80 -29.42 -0.09
N LEU A 343 24.26 -28.51 0.75
CA LEU A 343 24.67 -28.37 2.14
C LEU A 343 24.37 -29.61 2.99
N GLU A 344 23.24 -30.29 2.75
CA GLU A 344 22.90 -31.52 3.45
C GLU A 344 23.88 -32.66 3.12
N GLU A 345 24.28 -32.77 1.85
CA GLU A 345 25.26 -33.75 1.40
C GLU A 345 26.65 -33.48 1.98
N ASP A 346 27.11 -32.21 1.94
CA ASP A 346 28.35 -31.77 2.59
C ASP A 346 28.36 -32.09 4.10
N LEU A 347 27.23 -31.83 4.77
CA LEU A 347 27.09 -32.09 6.20
C LEU A 347 27.09 -33.60 6.49
N HIS A 348 26.45 -34.40 5.65
CA HIS A 348 26.47 -35.86 5.77
C HIS A 348 27.88 -36.42 5.62
N GLU A 349 28.66 -35.94 4.64
CA GLU A 349 30.06 -36.32 4.46
C GLU A 349 30.92 -35.91 5.67
N ALA A 350 30.77 -34.68 6.15
CA ALA A 350 31.48 -34.18 7.33
C ALA A 350 31.17 -35.01 8.59
N ARG A 351 29.90 -35.37 8.81
CA ARG A 351 29.50 -36.25 9.92
C ARG A 351 30.12 -37.64 9.80
N ARG A 352 30.16 -38.20 8.58
CA ARG A 352 30.76 -39.51 8.32
C ARG A 352 32.25 -39.49 8.66
N LEU A 353 32.98 -38.47 8.21
CA LEU A 353 34.41 -38.30 8.49
C LEU A 353 34.70 -38.08 9.98
N ALA A 354 33.93 -37.22 10.65
CA ALA A 354 34.06 -36.99 12.09
C ALA A 354 33.79 -38.27 12.92
N SER A 355 32.81 -39.08 12.52
CA SER A 355 32.52 -40.36 13.18
C SER A 355 33.67 -41.36 13.05
N ILE A 356 34.22 -41.49 11.83
CA ILE A 356 35.42 -42.29 11.57
C ILE A 356 36.59 -41.76 12.42
N GLY A 357 36.69 -40.44 12.60
CA GLY A 357 37.72 -39.79 13.37
C GLY A 357 37.72 -39.97 14.85
N SER A 358 36.54 -39.89 15.45
CA SER A 358 36.39 -40.16 16.88
C SER A 358 36.84 -41.59 17.21
N LEU A 359 36.48 -42.55 16.35
CA LEU A 359 36.95 -43.93 16.46
C LEU A 359 38.45 -44.04 16.20
N ALA A 360 38.95 -43.39 15.14
CA ALA A 360 40.37 -43.40 14.81
C ALA A 360 41.23 -42.75 15.89
N ALA A 361 40.79 -41.68 16.56
CA ALA A 361 41.53 -40.99 17.62
C ALA A 361 41.77 -41.88 18.85
N GLY A 362 40.77 -42.66 19.27
CA GLY A 362 40.92 -43.63 20.34
C GLY A 362 41.82 -44.79 19.93
N VAL A 363 41.58 -45.36 18.75
CA VAL A 363 42.30 -46.53 18.25
C VAL A 363 43.72 -46.20 17.80
N ALA A 364 44.01 -44.98 17.35
CA ALA A 364 45.31 -44.62 16.78
C ALA A 364 46.42 -44.66 17.82
N HIS A 365 46.16 -44.23 19.06
CA HIS A 365 47.14 -44.41 20.14
C HIS A 365 47.37 -45.89 20.45
N GLU A 366 46.33 -46.72 20.36
CA GLU A 366 46.42 -48.16 20.58
C GLU A 366 47.08 -48.94 19.42
N ILE A 367 47.00 -48.44 18.18
CA ILE A 367 47.68 -49.01 17.00
C ILE A 367 49.12 -48.50 16.90
N ARG A 368 49.37 -47.21 17.14
CA ARG A 368 50.71 -46.61 17.01
C ARG A 368 51.71 -47.28 17.94
N ASN A 369 51.29 -47.71 19.12
CA ASN A 369 52.12 -48.40 20.10
C ASN A 369 52.69 -49.75 19.58
N PRO A 370 51.87 -50.76 19.22
CA PRO A 370 52.36 -52.03 18.67
C PRO A 370 53.09 -51.84 17.34
N LEU A 371 52.68 -50.86 16.53
CA LEU A 371 53.34 -50.56 15.27
C LEU A 371 54.76 -50.01 15.45
N SER A 372 54.95 -49.15 16.45
CA SER A 372 56.28 -48.63 16.80
C SER A 372 57.20 -49.75 17.29
N SER A 373 56.66 -50.69 18.07
CA SER A 373 57.41 -51.89 18.47
C SER A 373 57.76 -52.78 17.28
N LEU A 374 56.81 -53.03 16.37
CA LEU A 374 57.04 -53.80 15.14
C LEU A 374 58.12 -53.15 14.27
N ARG A 375 58.05 -51.83 14.08
CA ARG A 375 59.06 -51.05 13.37
C ARG A 375 60.45 -51.21 14.01
N GLY A 376 60.52 -51.12 15.35
CA GLY A 376 61.78 -51.31 16.08
C GLY A 376 62.40 -52.70 15.88
N PHE A 377 61.60 -53.76 15.94
CA PHE A 377 62.09 -55.12 15.66
C PHE A 377 62.46 -55.32 14.19
N ALA A 378 61.65 -54.79 13.26
CA ALA A 378 61.94 -54.85 11.83
C ALA A 378 63.26 -54.14 11.50
N GLN A 379 63.51 -52.97 12.09
CA GLN A 379 64.78 -52.25 11.96
C GLN A 379 65.96 -53.08 12.49
N LEU A 380 65.84 -53.62 13.70
CA LEU A 380 66.87 -54.47 14.29
C LEU A 380 67.17 -55.71 13.43
N PHE A 381 66.14 -56.33 12.84
CA PHE A 381 66.31 -57.46 11.93
C PHE A 381 66.89 -57.04 10.58
N ALA A 382 66.52 -55.87 10.05
CA ALA A 382 67.04 -55.35 8.79
C ALA A 382 68.54 -55.05 8.92
N ASP A 383 68.97 -54.52 10.06
CA ASP A 383 70.38 -54.26 10.36
C ASP A 383 71.15 -55.56 10.63
N LYS A 384 70.57 -56.51 11.38
CA LYS A 384 71.24 -57.77 11.75
C LYS A 384 71.35 -58.76 10.60
N PHE A 385 70.33 -58.88 9.76
CA PHE A 385 70.26 -59.83 8.65
C PHE A 385 70.51 -59.16 7.29
N LYS A 386 71.10 -57.95 7.28
CA LYS A 386 71.33 -57.15 6.07
C LYS A 386 72.01 -57.93 4.93
N GLU A 387 72.93 -58.83 5.28
CA GLU A 387 73.69 -59.66 4.34
C GLU A 387 73.14 -61.10 4.21
N GLU A 388 72.21 -61.50 5.07
CA GLU A 388 71.63 -62.85 5.10
C GLU A 388 70.29 -62.89 4.37
N GLN A 389 70.33 -63.24 3.08
CA GLN A 389 69.13 -63.41 2.27
C GLN A 389 68.49 -64.79 2.50
N PRO A 390 67.15 -64.89 2.54
CA PRO A 390 66.15 -63.85 2.28
C PRO A 390 65.74 -63.02 3.52
N TYR A 391 66.31 -63.27 4.69
CA TYR A 391 65.88 -62.68 5.96
C TYR A 391 66.04 -61.16 5.99
N GLY A 392 67.13 -60.62 5.43
CA GLY A 392 67.32 -59.18 5.25
C GLY A 392 66.20 -58.54 4.45
N THR A 393 65.78 -59.16 3.34
CA THR A 393 64.67 -58.68 2.50
C THR A 393 63.32 -58.75 3.23
N TYR A 394 63.09 -59.78 4.05
CA TYR A 394 61.87 -59.85 4.86
C TYR A 394 61.83 -58.75 5.92
N ALA A 395 62.96 -58.47 6.57
CA ALA A 395 63.04 -57.44 7.59
C ALA A 395 62.86 -56.03 7.01
N THR A 396 63.45 -55.74 5.85
CA THR A 396 63.22 -54.47 5.16
C THR A 396 61.76 -54.33 4.71
N THR A 397 61.15 -55.41 4.21
CA THR A 397 59.72 -55.41 3.84
C THR A 397 58.83 -55.14 5.06
N MET A 398 59.09 -55.78 6.21
CA MET A 398 58.36 -55.53 7.45
C MET A 398 58.48 -54.07 7.92
N LEU A 399 59.67 -53.48 7.79
CA LEU A 399 59.91 -52.09 8.13
C LEU A 399 59.08 -51.15 7.25
N THR A 400 59.08 -51.38 5.92
CA THR A 400 58.28 -50.59 4.97
C THR A 400 56.78 -50.71 5.24
N GLU A 401 56.26 -51.90 5.54
CA GLU A 401 54.83 -52.06 5.85
C GLU A 401 54.45 -51.43 7.21
N ALA A 402 55.34 -51.46 8.21
CA ALA A 402 55.13 -50.75 9.46
C ALA A 402 55.07 -49.23 9.25
N ASP A 403 55.98 -48.66 8.46
CA ASP A 403 55.95 -47.22 8.15
C ASP A 403 54.70 -46.84 7.34
N ARG A 404 54.29 -47.69 6.39
CA ARG A 404 53.06 -47.52 5.62
C ARG A 404 51.81 -47.49 6.51
N LEU A 405 51.68 -48.43 7.45
CA LEU A 405 50.56 -48.46 8.39
C LEU A 405 50.55 -47.21 9.30
N ASN A 406 51.72 -46.71 9.68
CA ASN A 406 51.81 -45.51 10.53
C ASN A 406 51.31 -44.27 9.77
N ARG A 407 51.62 -44.20 8.47
CA ARG A 407 51.11 -43.17 7.57
C ARG A 407 49.60 -43.26 7.42
N VAL A 408 49.05 -44.46 7.18
CA VAL A 408 47.58 -44.67 7.11
C VAL A 408 46.87 -44.15 8.36
N VAL A 409 47.37 -44.50 9.54
CA VAL A 409 46.79 -44.06 10.82
C VAL A 409 46.87 -42.54 10.96
N THR A 410 47.99 -41.94 10.56
CA THR A 410 48.20 -40.48 10.64
C THR A 410 47.30 -39.73 9.66
N ASP A 411 47.21 -40.19 8.41
CA ASP A 411 46.35 -39.63 7.37
C ASP A 411 44.87 -39.72 7.76
N LEU A 412 44.46 -40.86 8.34
CA LEU A 412 43.10 -41.06 8.84
C LEU A 412 42.77 -40.09 9.97
N LEU A 413 43.68 -39.90 10.94
CA LEU A 413 43.48 -38.92 12.02
C LEU A 413 43.38 -37.49 11.48
N TYR A 414 44.17 -37.16 10.47
CA TYR A 414 44.20 -35.85 9.86
C TYR A 414 42.85 -35.48 9.24
N LEU A 415 42.29 -36.37 8.40
CA LEU A 415 40.99 -36.19 7.74
C LEU A 415 39.81 -36.03 8.70
N SER A 416 39.99 -36.46 9.94
CA SER A 416 38.89 -36.72 10.85
C SER A 416 38.73 -35.67 11.94
N LYS A 417 39.75 -34.84 12.12
CA LYS A 417 39.72 -33.68 13.01
C LYS A 417 39.52 -32.42 12.19
N PRO A 418 38.60 -31.53 12.60
CA PRO A 418 38.61 -30.16 12.08
C PRO A 418 39.97 -29.55 12.42
N HIS A 419 40.74 -29.18 11.40
CA HIS A 419 41.96 -28.41 11.59
C HIS A 419 41.60 -26.94 11.43
N GLU A 420 41.82 -26.15 12.47
CA GLU A 420 41.83 -24.69 12.34
C GLU A 420 43.09 -24.32 11.54
N LEU A 421 42.88 -23.87 10.31
CA LEU A 421 43.95 -23.36 9.46
C LEU A 421 44.30 -21.94 9.91
N ASN A 422 45.60 -21.64 9.97
CA ASN A 422 46.12 -20.32 10.28
C ASN A 422 46.82 -19.76 9.04
N PRO A 423 46.06 -19.32 8.02
CA PRO A 423 46.64 -18.84 6.78
C PRO A 423 47.42 -17.53 6.98
N GLU A 424 48.65 -17.51 6.46
CA GLU A 424 49.56 -16.37 6.46
C GLU A 424 50.17 -16.18 5.07
N ILE A 425 50.72 -14.98 4.82
CA ILE A 425 51.48 -14.71 3.59
C ILE A 425 52.84 -15.37 3.74
N MET A 426 53.15 -16.32 2.86
CA MET A 426 54.37 -17.12 2.89
C MET A 426 55.10 -17.11 1.56
N ASP A 427 56.41 -17.35 1.60
CA ASP A 427 57.25 -17.51 0.43
C ASP A 427 57.18 -18.95 -0.11
N LEU A 428 56.69 -19.11 -1.33
CA LEU A 428 56.62 -20.38 -2.04
C LEU A 428 58.02 -20.97 -2.31
N ARG A 429 59.05 -20.14 -2.44
CA ARG A 429 60.44 -20.57 -2.66
C ARG A 429 60.96 -21.36 -1.48
N GLU A 430 60.79 -20.85 -0.26
CA GLU A 430 61.23 -21.50 0.98
C GLU A 430 60.59 -22.88 1.15
N ILE A 431 59.32 -22.99 0.79
CA ILE A 431 58.57 -24.25 0.87
C ILE A 431 59.05 -25.23 -0.18
N CYS A 432 59.27 -24.79 -1.42
CA CYS A 432 59.81 -25.63 -2.49
C CYS A 432 61.23 -26.13 -2.16
N GLU A 433 62.10 -25.28 -1.60
CA GLU A 433 63.44 -25.67 -1.13
C GLU A 433 63.37 -26.70 0.01
N THR A 434 62.43 -26.52 0.93
CA THR A 434 62.16 -27.49 2.00
C THR A 434 61.73 -28.84 1.43
N MET A 435 60.82 -28.85 0.44
CA MET A 435 60.36 -30.09 -0.21
C MET A 435 61.47 -30.76 -1.02
N GLN A 436 62.30 -30.00 -1.75
CA GLN A 436 63.47 -30.53 -2.45
C GLN A 436 64.45 -31.20 -1.48
N THR A 437 64.70 -30.58 -0.32
CA THR A 437 65.59 -31.16 0.71
C THR A 437 64.99 -32.43 1.30
N LEU A 438 63.70 -32.41 1.62
CA LEU A 438 62.98 -33.55 2.22
C LEU A 438 62.95 -34.76 1.28
N MET A 439 62.70 -34.54 -0.01
CA MET A 439 62.52 -35.60 -1.00
C MET A 439 63.77 -35.92 -1.82
N GLY A 440 64.88 -35.21 -1.59
CA GLY A 440 66.08 -35.30 -2.44
C GLY A 440 66.61 -36.72 -2.61
N PHE A 441 66.67 -37.49 -1.52
CA PHE A 441 67.12 -38.88 -1.56
C PHE A 441 66.19 -39.77 -2.40
N ASP A 442 64.88 -39.65 -2.23
CA ASP A 442 63.89 -40.45 -2.96
C ASP A 442 63.85 -40.10 -4.45
N LEU A 443 63.99 -38.80 -4.78
CA LEU A 443 64.08 -38.29 -6.14
C LEU A 443 65.34 -38.81 -6.85
N GLU A 444 66.49 -38.75 -6.18
CA GLU A 444 67.77 -39.24 -6.71
C GLU A 444 67.75 -40.76 -6.90
N HIS A 445 67.26 -41.50 -5.90
CA HIS A 445 67.14 -42.95 -5.95
C HIS A 445 66.24 -43.44 -7.10
N LYS A 446 65.16 -42.70 -7.40
CA LYS A 446 64.25 -42.99 -8.53
C LYS A 446 64.67 -42.32 -9.84
N GLY A 447 65.81 -41.63 -9.90
CA GLY A 447 66.26 -40.93 -11.11
C GLY A 447 65.28 -39.89 -11.64
N THR A 448 64.53 -39.23 -10.74
CA THR A 448 63.48 -38.26 -11.04
C THR A 448 63.97 -36.83 -10.79
N ARG A 449 63.69 -35.91 -11.72
CA ARG A 449 64.03 -34.49 -11.59
C ARG A 449 62.83 -33.69 -11.10
N LEU A 450 63.02 -32.90 -10.04
CA LEU A 450 62.06 -31.91 -9.56
C LEU A 450 62.42 -30.53 -10.12
N GLN A 451 61.50 -29.92 -10.86
CA GLN A 451 61.63 -28.59 -11.44
C GLN A 451 60.66 -27.62 -10.75
N THR A 452 61.07 -26.37 -10.59
CA THR A 452 60.26 -25.34 -9.93
C THR A 452 60.24 -24.07 -10.78
N GLU A 453 59.05 -23.66 -11.21
CA GLU A 453 58.79 -22.45 -11.99
C GLU A 453 57.83 -21.55 -11.21
N LEU A 454 58.38 -20.64 -10.42
CA LEU A 454 57.61 -19.75 -9.56
C LEU A 454 57.52 -18.37 -10.20
N ASN A 455 56.42 -18.07 -10.90
CA ASN A 455 56.15 -16.74 -11.46
C ASN A 455 55.61 -15.76 -10.40
N VAL A 456 55.22 -16.29 -9.24
CA VAL A 456 54.85 -15.54 -8.02
C VAL A 456 55.57 -16.17 -6.84
N GLU A 457 56.09 -15.32 -5.97
CA GLU A 457 56.88 -15.76 -4.81
C GLU A 457 56.01 -15.90 -3.55
N GLN A 458 54.84 -15.27 -3.47
CA GLN A 458 54.01 -15.26 -2.26
C GLN A 458 52.63 -15.88 -2.46
N VAL A 459 52.16 -16.62 -1.45
CA VAL A 459 50.79 -17.16 -1.38
C VAL A 459 50.20 -16.93 0.01
N TYR A 460 48.88 -16.77 0.09
CA TYR A 460 48.16 -16.73 1.36
C TYR A 460 47.63 -18.14 1.69
N ALA A 461 48.33 -18.85 2.58
CA ALA A 461 48.02 -20.23 2.93
C ALA A 461 48.50 -20.59 4.34
N ASP A 462 48.04 -21.71 4.89
CA ASP A 462 48.54 -22.30 6.13
C ASP A 462 49.85 -23.05 5.85
N PRO A 463 50.97 -22.74 6.54
CA PRO A 463 52.29 -23.29 6.21
C PRO A 463 52.37 -24.80 6.35
N ASP A 464 51.67 -25.39 7.32
CA ASP A 464 51.68 -26.83 7.54
C ASP A 464 50.73 -27.54 6.56
N GLY A 465 49.59 -26.93 6.26
CA GLY A 465 48.64 -27.37 5.25
C GLY A 465 49.27 -27.46 3.87
N ILE A 466 49.95 -26.41 3.40
CA ILE A 466 50.57 -26.42 2.07
C ILE A 466 51.73 -27.42 1.97
N LYS A 467 52.54 -27.59 3.02
CA LYS A 467 53.59 -28.63 3.08
C LYS A 467 52.98 -30.01 2.95
N GLN A 468 51.88 -30.27 3.66
CA GLN A 468 51.17 -31.54 3.60
C GLN A 468 50.53 -31.78 2.22
N VAL A 469 49.99 -30.74 1.59
CA VAL A 469 49.46 -30.81 0.22
C VAL A 469 50.57 -31.17 -0.76
N LEU A 470 51.67 -30.41 -0.76
CA LEU A 470 52.80 -30.65 -1.66
C LEU A 470 53.42 -32.02 -1.43
N LEU A 471 53.61 -32.45 -0.18
CA LEU A 471 54.13 -33.78 0.12
C LEU A 471 53.24 -34.90 -0.45
N ASN A 472 51.91 -34.80 -0.30
CA ASN A 472 51.00 -35.81 -0.85
C ASN A 472 51.01 -35.82 -2.37
N LEU A 473 51.05 -34.65 -3.03
CA LEU A 473 51.12 -34.57 -4.48
C LEU A 473 52.46 -35.07 -5.03
N LEU A 474 53.57 -34.70 -4.40
CA LEU A 474 54.91 -35.12 -4.81
C LEU A 474 55.13 -36.62 -4.62
N VAL A 475 54.68 -37.21 -3.50
CA VAL A 475 54.73 -38.66 -3.29
C VAL A 475 53.87 -39.38 -4.34
N ASN A 476 52.65 -38.88 -4.59
CA ASN A 476 51.77 -39.47 -5.61
C ASN A 476 52.37 -39.40 -7.02
N SER A 477 53.03 -38.28 -7.33
CA SER A 477 53.74 -38.04 -8.59
C SER A 477 54.96 -38.95 -8.71
N LEU A 478 55.75 -39.04 -7.63
CA LEU A 478 56.94 -39.90 -7.57
C LEU A 478 56.56 -41.36 -7.80
N ASP A 479 55.45 -41.84 -7.25
CA ASP A 479 54.94 -43.19 -7.50
C ASP A 479 54.51 -43.42 -8.95
N ALA A 480 54.02 -42.37 -9.63
CA ALA A 480 53.46 -42.45 -10.97
C ALA A 480 54.50 -42.32 -12.10
N VAL A 481 55.57 -41.56 -11.87
CA VAL A 481 56.62 -41.35 -12.88
C VAL A 481 57.42 -42.63 -13.18
N PRO A 482 57.98 -42.76 -14.40
CA PRO A 482 58.85 -43.87 -14.76
C PRO A 482 60.12 -43.93 -13.89
N ASP A 483 60.69 -45.13 -13.72
CA ASP A 483 61.90 -45.37 -12.92
C ASP A 483 63.17 -44.71 -13.50
N THR A 484 63.12 -44.21 -14.74
CA THR A 484 64.21 -43.44 -15.35
C THR A 484 63.61 -42.28 -16.14
N ASN A 485 64.27 -41.11 -16.09
CA ASN A 485 63.78 -39.86 -16.71
C ASN A 485 62.41 -39.38 -16.19
N GLY A 486 62.05 -39.72 -14.96
CA GLY A 486 60.91 -39.10 -14.28
C GLY A 486 61.10 -37.59 -14.14
N THR A 487 60.05 -36.81 -14.37
CA THR A 487 60.05 -35.35 -14.19
C THR A 487 58.79 -34.95 -13.44
N ILE A 488 58.97 -34.15 -12.40
CA ILE A 488 57.90 -33.51 -11.63
C ILE A 488 58.16 -32.01 -11.68
N SER A 489 57.13 -31.23 -11.97
CA SER A 489 57.19 -29.76 -12.04
C SER A 489 56.23 -29.14 -11.04
N ILE A 490 56.72 -28.17 -10.27
CA ILE A 490 55.89 -27.28 -9.45
C ILE A 490 55.85 -25.92 -10.14
N VAL A 491 54.67 -25.48 -10.54
CA VAL A 491 54.45 -24.20 -11.22
C VAL A 491 53.54 -23.33 -10.36
N ALA A 492 53.93 -22.07 -10.12
CA ALA A 492 53.11 -21.11 -9.41
C ALA A 492 52.82 -19.88 -10.28
N GLU A 493 51.54 -19.54 -10.45
CA GLU A 493 51.07 -18.43 -11.29
C GLU A 493 50.09 -17.54 -10.51
N GLY A 494 50.33 -16.23 -10.55
CA GLY A 494 49.44 -15.23 -9.97
C GLY A 494 48.32 -14.84 -10.91
N THR A 495 47.15 -14.62 -10.33
CA THR A 495 45.97 -14.06 -11.01
C THR A 495 45.42 -12.89 -10.19
N GLU A 496 44.49 -12.13 -10.75
CA GLU A 496 43.80 -11.05 -10.04
C GLU A 496 43.08 -11.52 -8.78
N HIS A 497 42.69 -12.80 -8.72
CA HIS A 497 41.85 -13.34 -7.65
C HIS A 497 42.61 -14.24 -6.66
N GLY A 498 43.90 -14.50 -6.88
CA GLY A 498 44.68 -15.43 -6.07
C GLY A 498 45.83 -16.09 -6.85
N VAL A 499 46.36 -17.19 -6.30
CA VAL A 499 47.51 -17.92 -6.84
C VAL A 499 47.09 -19.33 -7.26
N TRP A 500 47.47 -19.74 -8.46
CA TRP A 500 47.44 -21.13 -8.91
C TRP A 500 48.78 -21.79 -8.62
N LEU A 501 48.76 -22.90 -7.89
CA LEU A 501 49.90 -23.77 -7.64
C LEU A 501 49.62 -25.11 -8.28
N SER A 502 50.44 -25.52 -9.24
CA SER A 502 50.25 -26.73 -10.02
C SER A 502 51.41 -27.69 -9.79
N VAL A 503 51.10 -28.97 -9.55
CA VAL A 503 52.08 -30.05 -9.51
C VAL A 503 51.78 -30.97 -10.69
N CYS A 504 52.70 -31.01 -11.65
CA CYS A 504 52.56 -31.82 -12.86
C CYS A 504 53.66 -32.88 -12.93
N ASP A 505 53.34 -34.05 -13.46
CA ASP A 505 54.27 -35.17 -13.67
C ASP A 505 54.27 -35.67 -15.12
N ASN A 506 55.26 -36.47 -15.49
CA ASN A 506 55.33 -37.18 -16.79
C ASN A 506 54.98 -38.67 -16.67
N GLY A 507 54.11 -39.02 -15.72
CA GLY A 507 53.57 -40.37 -15.54
C GLY A 507 52.51 -40.73 -16.58
N PRO A 508 51.80 -41.86 -16.41
CA PRO A 508 50.80 -42.36 -17.36
C PRO A 508 49.49 -41.55 -17.42
N GLY A 509 49.38 -40.47 -16.63
CA GLY A 509 48.15 -39.70 -16.50
C GLY A 509 47.07 -40.42 -15.68
N MET A 510 45.88 -39.79 -15.60
CA MET A 510 44.73 -40.33 -14.90
C MET A 510 43.53 -40.52 -15.87
N PRO A 511 43.02 -41.75 -16.03
CA PRO A 511 41.80 -42.02 -16.79
C PRO A 511 40.60 -41.21 -16.28
N GLU A 512 39.65 -40.87 -17.15
CA GLU A 512 38.50 -40.02 -16.80
C GLU A 512 37.67 -40.59 -15.64
N ASP A 513 37.40 -41.90 -15.65
CA ASP A 513 36.62 -42.56 -14.61
C ASP A 513 37.31 -42.51 -13.24
N ILE A 514 38.64 -42.59 -13.23
CA ILE A 514 39.45 -42.49 -12.00
C ILE A 514 39.49 -41.04 -11.52
N ARG A 515 39.63 -40.09 -12.45
CA ARG A 515 39.69 -38.64 -12.14
C ARG A 515 38.44 -38.11 -11.45
N LYS A 516 37.25 -38.61 -11.82
CA LYS A 516 35.98 -38.21 -11.20
C LYS A 516 35.91 -38.54 -9.70
N HIS A 517 36.55 -39.62 -9.28
CA HIS A 517 36.51 -40.13 -7.91
C HIS A 517 37.84 -39.93 -7.15
N ALA A 518 38.88 -39.38 -7.80
CA ALA A 518 40.23 -39.27 -7.24
C ALA A 518 40.34 -38.45 -5.94
N LEU A 519 39.39 -37.54 -5.70
CA LEU A 519 39.34 -36.73 -4.48
C LEU A 519 38.50 -37.38 -3.36
N GLU A 520 37.83 -38.50 -3.62
CA GLU A 520 37.03 -39.21 -2.63
C GLU A 520 37.93 -39.99 -1.66
N PRO A 521 37.66 -39.93 -0.34
CA PRO A 521 38.41 -40.72 0.64
C PRO A 521 38.37 -42.21 0.35
N PHE A 522 39.51 -42.90 0.52
CA PHE A 522 39.70 -44.35 0.29
C PHE A 522 39.64 -44.80 -1.17
N PHE A 523 39.44 -43.89 -2.13
CA PHE A 523 39.49 -44.23 -3.55
C PHE A 523 40.94 -44.29 -4.04
N THR A 524 41.36 -45.43 -4.59
CA THR A 524 42.67 -45.60 -5.23
C THR A 524 42.65 -46.76 -6.22
N ASP A 525 43.35 -46.59 -7.33
CA ASP A 525 43.64 -47.61 -8.35
C ASP A 525 45.00 -48.28 -8.14
N LYS A 526 45.78 -47.80 -7.15
CA LYS A 526 47.12 -48.30 -6.83
C LYS A 526 47.04 -49.46 -5.83
N PRO A 527 47.68 -50.62 -6.07
CA PRO A 527 47.60 -51.80 -5.19
C PRO A 527 48.18 -51.57 -3.78
N LYS A 528 49.08 -50.59 -3.62
CA LYS A 528 49.64 -50.19 -2.31
C LYS A 528 49.12 -48.84 -1.80
N GLY A 529 48.26 -48.17 -2.56
CA GLY A 529 47.71 -46.86 -2.21
C GLY A 529 46.75 -46.93 -1.02
N THR A 530 46.67 -45.86 -0.24
CA THR A 530 45.72 -45.73 0.88
C THR A 530 44.42 -45.06 0.44
N GLY A 531 44.44 -44.33 -0.68
CA GLY A 531 43.33 -43.50 -1.16
C GLY A 531 43.01 -42.28 -0.29
N LEU A 532 43.89 -41.92 0.67
CA LEU A 532 43.66 -40.79 1.58
C LEU A 532 44.41 -39.52 1.18
N GLY A 533 45.50 -39.63 0.41
CA GLY A 533 46.37 -38.49 0.10
C GLY A 533 45.66 -37.36 -0.66
N LEU A 534 44.95 -37.67 -1.74
CA LEU A 534 44.21 -36.66 -2.52
C LEU A 534 42.96 -36.14 -1.79
N ALA A 535 42.34 -36.97 -0.95
CA ALA A 535 41.26 -36.53 -0.07
C ALA A 535 41.76 -35.50 0.95
N ILE A 536 42.97 -35.70 1.53
CA ILE A 536 43.62 -34.71 2.41
C ILE A 536 43.87 -33.41 1.67
N VAL A 537 44.39 -33.48 0.43
CA VAL A 537 44.57 -32.29 -0.42
C VAL A 537 43.25 -31.55 -0.58
N ASN A 538 42.17 -32.26 -0.91
CA ASN A 538 40.85 -31.67 -1.05
C ASN A 538 40.35 -31.01 0.24
N THR A 539 40.50 -31.67 1.40
CA THR A 539 40.10 -31.12 2.70
C THR A 539 40.87 -29.84 3.04
N ILE A 540 42.20 -29.83 2.86
CA ILE A 540 43.03 -28.65 3.12
C ILE A 540 42.63 -27.50 2.21
N MET A 541 42.44 -27.78 0.91
CA MET A 541 42.06 -26.75 -0.06
C MET A 541 40.66 -26.20 0.21
N ARG A 542 39.68 -27.04 0.58
CA ARG A 542 38.35 -26.56 1.02
C ARG A 542 38.46 -25.64 2.23
N GLY A 543 39.33 -25.97 3.19
CA GLY A 543 39.59 -25.12 4.36
C GLY A 543 40.19 -23.75 4.01
N HIS A 544 40.95 -23.65 2.92
CA HIS A 544 41.47 -22.38 2.38
C HIS A 544 40.46 -21.64 1.49
N ASN A 545 39.21 -22.11 1.40
CA ASN A 545 38.25 -21.66 0.38
C ASN A 545 38.80 -21.76 -1.06
N GLY A 546 39.76 -22.65 -1.28
CA GLY A 546 40.43 -22.88 -2.54
C GLY A 546 39.74 -23.95 -3.40
N ARG A 547 40.32 -24.21 -4.56
CA ARG A 547 39.83 -25.21 -5.52
C ARG A 547 40.93 -26.19 -5.91
N VAL A 548 40.58 -27.46 -6.06
CA VAL A 548 41.43 -28.49 -6.66
C VAL A 548 40.89 -28.82 -8.04
N THR A 549 41.77 -28.94 -9.03
CA THR A 549 41.41 -29.39 -10.39
C THR A 549 42.48 -30.34 -10.88
N ILE A 550 42.08 -31.50 -11.39
CA ILE A 550 42.99 -32.48 -11.99
C ILE A 550 42.81 -32.36 -13.51
N SER A 551 43.90 -32.13 -14.25
CA SER A 551 43.85 -31.96 -15.69
C SER A 551 43.37 -33.23 -16.40
N ALA A 552 42.69 -33.04 -17.53
CA ALA A 552 42.42 -34.12 -18.47
C ALA A 552 43.65 -34.34 -19.37
N PRO A 553 43.85 -35.55 -19.94
CA PRO A 553 44.90 -35.80 -20.93
C PRO A 553 44.90 -34.84 -22.13
N ASP A 554 43.77 -34.17 -22.38
CA ASP A 554 43.55 -33.29 -23.53
C ASP A 554 43.80 -31.79 -23.23
N LEU A 555 44.19 -31.44 -21.99
CA LEU A 555 44.57 -30.08 -21.59
C LEU A 555 46.10 -29.96 -21.61
N PRO A 556 46.68 -28.92 -22.23
CA PRO A 556 48.14 -28.74 -22.24
C PRO A 556 48.64 -28.47 -20.82
N GLY A 557 49.27 -29.47 -20.21
CA GLY A 557 50.17 -29.30 -19.08
C GLY A 557 51.61 -29.10 -19.57
N PRO A 558 52.53 -28.62 -18.73
CA PRO A 558 53.95 -28.57 -19.05
C PRO A 558 54.57 -29.97 -19.28
N LEU A 559 53.86 -31.04 -18.87
CA LEU A 559 54.26 -32.44 -19.00
C LEU A 559 53.07 -33.30 -19.44
N ASP A 560 53.33 -34.39 -20.17
CA ASP A 560 52.32 -35.28 -20.78
C ASP A 560 51.61 -36.24 -19.79
N GLY A 561 51.78 -36.04 -18.47
CA GLY A 561 51.21 -36.90 -17.41
C GLY A 561 50.03 -36.27 -16.68
N THR A 562 49.96 -36.44 -15.36
CA THR A 562 48.89 -35.81 -14.55
C THR A 562 49.33 -34.42 -14.11
N CYS A 563 48.43 -33.44 -14.16
CA CYS A 563 48.65 -32.18 -13.47
C CYS A 563 47.52 -31.86 -12.49
N VAL A 564 47.89 -31.63 -11.22
CA VAL A 564 46.97 -31.23 -10.16
C VAL A 564 47.16 -29.74 -9.89
N MET A 565 46.13 -28.96 -10.16
CA MET A 565 46.09 -27.51 -10.03
C MET A 565 45.33 -27.12 -8.76
N LEU A 566 45.93 -26.26 -7.95
CA LEU A 566 45.42 -25.80 -6.66
C LEU A 566 45.25 -24.28 -6.73
N PHE A 567 44.04 -23.78 -6.49
CA PHE A 567 43.78 -22.35 -6.42
C PHE A 567 43.68 -21.89 -4.98
N PHE A 568 44.53 -20.95 -4.58
CA PHE A 568 44.49 -20.25 -3.30
C PHE A 568 43.95 -18.83 -3.52
N PRO A 569 42.80 -18.46 -2.92
CA PRO A 569 42.27 -17.11 -3.08
C PRO A 569 43.15 -16.07 -2.40
N ALA A 570 43.19 -14.86 -2.95
CA ALA A 570 43.82 -13.72 -2.30
C ALA A 570 43.15 -13.44 -0.93
N PRO A 571 43.89 -12.89 0.06
CA PRO A 571 43.31 -12.51 1.34
C PRO A 571 42.17 -11.53 1.08
N ARG A 572 40.99 -11.81 1.64
CA ARG A 572 39.88 -10.86 1.58
C ARG A 572 40.24 -9.66 2.46
N ASP A 573 40.30 -8.47 1.88
CA ASP A 573 40.28 -7.23 2.66
C ASP A 573 38.95 -7.21 3.44
N GLU A 574 39.00 -7.46 4.75
CA GLU A 574 37.85 -7.31 5.67
C GLU A 574 37.38 -5.84 5.83
N GLY A 575 37.65 -4.98 4.84
CA GLY A 575 37.38 -3.54 4.86
C GLY A 575 36.63 -2.99 3.65
N SER A 576 36.07 -3.84 2.77
CA SER A 576 35.22 -3.39 1.66
C SER A 576 33.84 -4.03 1.67
N GLU A 577 32.99 -3.57 2.59
CA GLU A 577 31.53 -3.60 2.46
C GLU A 577 30.98 -2.19 2.24
#